data_AF-A0A958DJ01-F1
#
_entry.id   AF-A0A958DJ01-F1
#
_cell.length_a   1.000
_cell.length_b   1.000
_cell.length_c   1.000
_cell.angle_alpha   90.00
_cell.angle_beta   90.00
_cell.angle_gamma   90.00
#
_symmetry.space_group_name_H-M   'P 1'
#
loop_
_entity.id
_entity.type
_entity.pdbx_description
1 polymer ?
#
loop_
_entity_poly.entity_id
_entity_poly.type
_entity_poly.pdbx_seq_one_letter_code
_entity_poly.pdbx_strand_id
1 'polypeptide(L)'
;MLKPVALCTLLLFFATLHLQAQIYIAPDGDDGNPGTLQQPYGTFPKAIQESMPGDTIYVRGGVYDLVNTITISAVKSGTEDQLVTITAYNEEVPLLDFSGQSFGSKGISLRANYWHFIGLQIKGAGDNGMEINFGSNNIIERCQF
;
A
#
# COMPACT_ATOMS: atom_id res chain seq x y z
N MET A 1 34.09 43.82 25.71
CA MET A 1 32.71 43.37 25.47
C MET A 1 32.66 42.68 24.11
N LEU A 2 32.69 41.34 24.06
CA LEU A 2 32.49 40.59 22.81
C LEU A 2 30.99 40.47 22.53
N LYS A 3 30.56 40.73 21.30
CA LYS A 3 29.20 40.42 20.83
C LYS A 3 29.12 38.92 20.50
N PRO A 4 28.07 38.20 20.91
CA PRO A 4 27.93 36.79 20.57
C PRO A 4 27.58 36.66 19.08
N VAL A 5 28.41 35.90 18.35
CA VAL A 5 28.13 35.49 16.97
C VAL A 5 27.07 34.39 17.04
N ALA A 6 25.90 34.63 16.45
CA ALA A 6 24.85 33.63 16.32
C ALA A 6 25.35 32.51 15.40
N LEU A 7 25.60 31.32 15.96
CA LEU A 7 25.88 30.11 15.21
C LEU A 7 24.58 29.66 14.54
N CYS A 8 24.40 30.07 13.29
CA CYS A 8 23.30 29.63 12.44
C CYS A 8 23.61 28.20 11.99
N THR A 9 23.05 27.20 12.68
CA THR A 9 23.17 25.79 12.31
C THR A 9 22.42 25.57 11.00
N LEU A 10 23.15 25.45 9.90
CA LEU A 10 22.62 25.04 8.60
C LEU A 10 22.19 23.57 8.69
N LEU A 11 20.89 23.33 8.90
CA LEU A 11 20.27 22.01 8.75
C LEU A 11 20.24 21.66 7.26
N LEU A 12 21.24 20.90 6.80
CA LEU A 12 21.25 20.31 5.46
C LEU A 12 20.17 19.22 5.41
N PHE A 13 19.02 19.54 4.82
CA PHE A 13 18.02 18.54 4.42
C PHE A 13 18.62 17.76 3.23
N PHE A 14 19.22 16.61 3.50
CA PHE A 14 19.54 15.65 2.45
C PHE A 14 18.23 15.00 2.02
N ALA A 15 17.64 15.49 0.93
CA ALA A 15 16.59 14.75 0.23
C ALA A 15 17.23 13.47 -0.33
N THR A 16 16.90 12.33 0.25
CA THR A 16 17.30 11.03 -0.30
C THR A 16 16.55 10.82 -1.61
N LEU A 17 17.28 10.61 -2.70
CA LEU A 17 16.69 10.17 -3.95
C LEU A 17 16.12 8.77 -3.72
N HIS A 18 14.79 8.69 -3.57
CA HIS A 18 14.10 7.41 -3.48
C HIS A 18 13.81 6.90 -4.90
N LEU A 19 14.48 5.82 -5.29
CA LEU A 19 14.15 5.12 -6.53
C LEU A 19 12.85 4.36 -6.29
N GLN A 20 11.84 4.64 -7.14
CA GLN A 20 10.53 4.00 -7.06
C GLN A 20 10.67 2.48 -7.14
N ALA A 21 10.41 1.82 -6.02
CA ALA A 21 10.52 0.39 -5.89
C ALA A 21 9.31 -0.30 -6.54
N GLN A 22 9.58 -1.48 -7.10
CA GLN A 22 8.56 -2.41 -7.57
C GLN A 22 8.50 -3.58 -6.58
N ILE A 23 7.40 -3.67 -5.85
CA ILE A 23 7.16 -4.68 -4.82
C ILE A 23 6.13 -5.67 -5.36
N TYR A 24 6.38 -6.97 -5.20
CA TYR A 24 5.48 -8.00 -5.71
C TYR A 24 4.88 -8.80 -4.58
N ILE A 25 3.58 -9.09 -4.67
CA ILE A 25 2.85 -9.99 -3.78
C ILE A 25 2.14 -11.06 -4.61
N ALA A 26 2.16 -12.32 -4.17
CA ALA A 26 1.47 -13.44 -4.80
C ALA A 26 0.78 -14.33 -3.75
N PRO A 27 -0.31 -15.06 -4.11
CA PRO A 27 -0.97 -15.97 -3.17
C PRO A 27 -0.06 -17.08 -2.63
N ASP A 28 0.93 -17.50 -3.42
CA ASP A 28 1.94 -18.50 -3.09
C ASP A 28 3.29 -17.88 -2.67
N GLY A 29 3.31 -16.57 -2.41
CA GLY A 29 4.48 -15.85 -1.92
C GLY A 29 4.79 -16.12 -0.44
N ASP A 30 5.93 -15.62 0.02
CA ASP A 30 6.41 -15.79 1.40
C ASP A 30 6.98 -14.45 1.91
N ASP A 31 6.66 -14.06 3.14
CA ASP A 31 7.10 -12.76 3.69
C ASP A 31 8.59 -12.71 4.07
N GLY A 32 9.29 -13.84 4.03
CA GLY A 32 10.75 -13.95 4.09
C GLY A 32 11.44 -13.71 2.74
N ASN A 33 10.69 -13.63 1.64
CA ASN A 33 11.23 -13.28 0.33
C ASN A 33 11.61 -11.79 0.24
N PRO A 34 12.41 -11.38 -0.76
CA PRO A 34 12.77 -9.97 -0.97
C PRO A 34 11.68 -9.11 -1.64
N GLY A 35 10.50 -9.66 -1.95
CA GLY A 35 9.42 -8.90 -2.60
C GLY A 35 9.64 -8.62 -4.09
N THR A 36 10.43 -9.46 -4.77
CA THR A 36 10.71 -9.36 -6.22
C THR A 36 9.72 -10.19 -7.04
N LEU A 37 9.69 -10.02 -8.37
CA LEU A 37 8.78 -10.77 -9.24
C LEU A 37 8.95 -12.30 -9.12
N GLN A 38 10.18 -12.79 -8.94
CA GLN A 38 10.50 -14.21 -8.80
C GLN A 38 10.34 -14.73 -7.36
N GLN A 39 10.44 -13.83 -6.38
CA GLN A 39 10.30 -14.15 -4.96
C GLN A 39 9.42 -13.08 -4.30
N PRO A 40 8.09 -13.16 -4.51
CA PRO A 40 7.14 -12.16 -4.02
C PRO A 40 6.86 -12.35 -2.52
N TYR A 41 6.39 -11.28 -1.88
CA TYR A 41 5.79 -11.37 -0.55
C TYR A 41 4.50 -12.19 -0.58
N GLY A 42 4.13 -12.76 0.57
CA GLY A 42 2.88 -13.52 0.73
C GLY A 42 1.72 -12.66 1.23
N THR A 43 2.00 -11.52 1.88
CA THR A 43 0.94 -10.74 2.53
C THR A 43 0.94 -9.26 2.16
N PHE A 44 -0.28 -8.69 2.10
CA PHE A 44 -0.47 -7.25 1.89
C PHE A 44 0.17 -6.40 3.00
N PRO A 45 0.01 -6.73 4.30
CA PRO A 45 0.68 -6.00 5.37
C PRO A 45 2.20 -5.87 5.17
N LYS A 46 2.88 -6.94 4.73
CA LYS A 46 4.31 -6.90 4.45
C LYS A 46 4.64 -5.96 3.30
N ALA A 47 3.97 -6.08 2.16
CA ALA A 47 4.20 -5.19 1.01
C ALA A 47 3.92 -3.70 1.33
N ILE A 48 2.83 -3.41 2.06
CA ILE A 48 2.48 -2.06 2.51
C ILE A 48 3.52 -1.53 3.51
N GLN A 49 4.05 -2.39 4.39
CA GLN A 49 5.08 -1.97 5.34
C GLN A 49 6.34 -1.49 4.60
N GLU A 50 6.78 -2.22 3.58
CA GLU A 50 8.02 -1.94 2.82
C GLU A 50 7.87 -0.79 1.81
N SER A 51 6.65 -0.45 1.39
CA SER A 51 6.44 0.59 0.37
C SER A 51 6.71 2.02 0.90
N MET A 52 7.21 2.89 0.05
CA MET A 52 7.37 4.32 0.30
C MET A 52 6.58 5.15 -0.73
N PRO A 53 6.37 6.47 -0.48
CA PRO A 53 5.76 7.36 -1.47
C PRO A 53 6.43 7.21 -2.84
N GLY A 54 5.62 6.97 -3.88
CA GLY A 54 6.07 6.76 -5.25
C GLY A 54 6.27 5.29 -5.65
N ASP A 55 6.22 4.35 -4.72
CA ASP A 55 6.39 2.92 -5.02
C ASP A 55 5.14 2.28 -5.61
N THR A 56 5.35 1.16 -6.30
CA THR A 56 4.28 0.32 -6.84
C THR A 56 4.32 -1.08 -6.26
N ILE A 57 3.19 -1.50 -5.69
CA ILE A 57 2.92 -2.87 -5.26
C ILE A 57 2.13 -3.56 -6.40
N TYR A 58 2.79 -4.48 -7.08
CA TYR A 58 2.19 -5.37 -8.09
C TYR A 58 1.59 -6.60 -7.43
N VAL A 59 0.28 -6.75 -7.57
CA VAL A 59 -0.50 -7.89 -7.07
C VAL A 59 -0.63 -8.91 -8.18
N ARG A 60 -0.04 -10.10 -7.99
CA ARG A 60 -0.13 -11.21 -8.94
C ARG A 60 -1.56 -11.79 -8.95
N GLY A 61 -1.95 -12.38 -10.07
CA GLY A 61 -3.24 -13.02 -10.23
C GLY A 61 -3.41 -14.24 -9.33
N GLY A 62 -4.67 -14.55 -9.02
CA GLY A 62 -5.03 -15.66 -8.14
C GLY A 62 -5.94 -15.22 -7.00
N VAL A 63 -6.26 -16.16 -6.12
CA VAL A 63 -7.16 -15.94 -4.98
C VAL A 63 -6.33 -15.72 -3.73
N TYR A 64 -6.58 -14.60 -3.05
CA TYR A 64 -6.04 -14.28 -1.74
C TYR A 64 -7.13 -14.51 -0.70
N ASP A 65 -7.01 -15.58 0.08
CA ASP A 65 -7.95 -15.90 1.17
C ASP A 65 -7.64 -15.03 2.40
N LEU A 66 -8.46 -14.01 2.63
CA LEU A 66 -8.20 -12.96 3.62
C LEU A 66 -9.20 -13.02 4.76
N VAL A 67 -8.73 -13.30 5.97
CA VAL A 67 -9.57 -13.37 7.18
C VAL A 67 -9.53 -12.11 8.04
N ASN A 68 -8.64 -11.16 7.72
CA ASN A 68 -8.42 -9.92 8.47
C ASN A 68 -8.56 -8.69 7.55
N THR A 69 -8.91 -7.54 8.12
CA THR A 69 -8.94 -6.25 7.39
C THR A 69 -7.52 -5.84 6.98
N ILE A 70 -7.33 -5.52 5.70
CA ILE A 70 -6.11 -4.85 5.23
C ILE A 70 -6.19 -3.39 5.65
N THR A 71 -5.35 -2.96 6.60
CA THR A 71 -5.34 -1.58 7.09
C THR A 71 -4.14 -0.84 6.53
N ILE A 72 -4.39 0.31 5.90
CA ILE A 72 -3.35 1.25 5.48
C ILE A 72 -3.46 2.49 6.36
N SER A 73 -2.53 2.63 7.31
CA SER A 73 -2.54 3.71 8.29
C SER A 73 -2.02 5.03 7.70
N ALA A 74 -2.39 6.16 8.32
CA ALA A 74 -2.03 7.49 7.84
C ALA A 74 -0.52 7.73 7.66
N VAL A 75 0.34 7.04 8.42
CA VAL A 75 1.80 7.13 8.29
C VAL A 75 2.33 6.57 6.96
N LYS A 76 1.50 5.82 6.24
CA LYS A 76 1.81 5.28 4.90
C LYS A 76 1.26 6.16 3.77
N SER A 77 0.93 7.43 4.03
CA SER A 77 0.46 8.33 2.98
C SER A 77 1.55 8.59 1.95
N GLY A 78 1.15 8.64 0.68
CA GLY A 78 1.97 9.21 -0.39
C GLY A 78 1.98 10.74 -0.33
N THR A 79 2.39 11.36 -1.43
CA THR A 79 2.29 12.81 -1.65
C THR A 79 1.59 13.09 -2.97
N GLU A 80 1.26 14.36 -3.23
CA GLU A 80 0.64 14.80 -4.49
C GLU A 80 1.45 14.35 -5.73
N ASP A 81 2.78 14.40 -5.65
CA ASP A 81 3.67 14.00 -6.74
C ASP A 81 4.09 12.52 -6.69
N GLN A 82 3.87 11.84 -5.57
CA GLN A 82 4.38 10.48 -5.32
C GLN A 82 3.32 9.62 -4.62
N LEU A 83 2.28 9.24 -5.38
CA LEU A 83 1.28 8.29 -4.90
C LEU A 83 1.93 6.92 -4.62
N VAL A 84 1.42 6.20 -3.62
CA VAL A 84 1.70 4.77 -3.48
C VAL A 84 0.67 4.00 -4.30
N THR A 85 1.12 3.13 -5.20
CA THR A 85 0.24 2.41 -6.11
C THR A 85 0.10 0.94 -5.70
N ILE A 86 -1.13 0.42 -5.61
CA ILE A 86 -1.41 -1.01 -5.61
C ILE A 86 -2.12 -1.34 -6.92
N THR A 87 -1.53 -2.19 -7.75
CA THR A 87 -2.09 -2.54 -9.06
C THR A 87 -2.00 -4.03 -9.32
N ALA A 88 -3.00 -4.57 -10.01
CA ALA A 88 -2.85 -5.88 -10.67
C ALA A 88 -1.60 -5.88 -11.56
N TYR A 89 -0.87 -6.99 -11.58
CA TYR A 89 0.32 -7.17 -12.43
C TYR A 89 -0.10 -7.50 -13.87
N ASN A 90 0.24 -6.63 -14.82
CA ASN A 90 -0.14 -6.78 -16.23
C ASN A 90 -1.66 -6.97 -16.40
N GLU A 91 -2.08 -8.04 -17.08
CA GLU A 91 -3.49 -8.41 -17.30
C GLU A 91 -3.97 -9.49 -16.31
N GLU A 92 -3.17 -9.79 -15.28
CA GLU A 92 -3.54 -10.75 -14.26
C GLU A 92 -4.71 -10.25 -13.40
N VAL A 93 -5.46 -11.18 -12.82
CA VAL A 93 -6.68 -10.88 -12.06
C VAL A 93 -6.52 -11.32 -10.61
N PRO A 94 -6.15 -10.40 -9.69
CA PRO A 94 -6.11 -10.69 -8.26
C PRO A 94 -7.52 -10.61 -7.65
N LEU A 95 -7.98 -11.71 -7.07
CA LEU A 95 -9.20 -11.77 -6.27
C LEU A 95 -8.83 -11.76 -4.78
N LEU A 96 -9.16 -10.68 -4.09
CA LEU A 96 -9.09 -10.57 -2.64
C LEU A 96 -10.41 -11.11 -2.07
N ASP A 97 -10.41 -12.38 -1.64
CA ASP A 97 -11.59 -13.04 -1.09
C ASP A 97 -11.58 -12.94 0.43
N PHE A 98 -12.43 -12.05 0.95
CA PHE A 98 -12.61 -11.81 2.37
C PHE A 98 -13.72 -12.68 2.99
N SER A 99 -14.24 -13.70 2.30
CA SER A 99 -15.38 -14.51 2.80
C SER A 99 -15.13 -15.22 4.13
N GLY A 100 -13.87 -15.33 4.56
CA GLY A 100 -13.48 -15.84 5.89
C GLY A 100 -13.46 -14.78 7.01
N GLN A 101 -13.76 -13.50 6.72
CA GLN A 101 -13.81 -12.43 7.71
C GLN A 101 -15.02 -12.55 8.65
N SER A 102 -14.88 -11.99 9.85
CA SER A 102 -16.01 -11.81 10.77
C SER A 102 -16.96 -10.70 10.28
N PHE A 103 -18.27 -10.88 10.51
CA PHE A 103 -19.29 -9.87 10.23
C PHE A 103 -18.94 -8.51 10.84
N GLY A 104 -19.20 -7.42 10.10
CA GLY A 104 -18.84 -6.05 10.49
C GLY A 104 -17.39 -5.64 10.13
N SER A 105 -16.55 -6.57 9.67
CA SER A 105 -15.16 -6.29 9.30
C SER A 105 -15.07 -5.73 7.89
N LYS A 106 -14.27 -4.68 7.68
CA LYS A 106 -14.01 -4.12 6.34
C LYS A 106 -12.98 -4.99 5.60
N GLY A 107 -13.07 -5.08 4.28
CA GLY A 107 -12.03 -5.72 3.47
C GLY A 107 -10.73 -4.90 3.56
N ILE A 108 -10.77 -3.68 3.03
CA ILE A 108 -9.67 -2.70 3.08
C ILE A 108 -10.11 -1.46 3.87
N SER A 109 -9.33 -1.04 4.87
CA SER A 109 -9.49 0.24 5.56
C SER A 109 -8.34 1.18 5.16
N LEU A 110 -8.64 2.13 4.27
CA LEU A 110 -7.69 3.11 3.77
C LEU A 110 -7.79 4.40 4.60
N ARG A 111 -6.78 4.61 5.45
CA ARG A 111 -6.65 5.81 6.30
C ARG A 111 -5.55 6.77 5.87
N ALA A 112 -4.93 6.47 4.74
CA ALA A 112 -3.83 7.22 4.17
C ALA A 112 -4.30 8.09 3.00
N ASN A 113 -3.48 9.09 2.66
CA ASN A 113 -3.67 9.96 1.51
C ASN A 113 -2.82 9.51 0.33
N TYR A 114 -3.21 9.91 -0.88
CA TYR A 114 -2.41 9.73 -2.10
C TYR A 114 -2.06 8.26 -2.39
N TRP A 115 -3.05 7.38 -2.31
CA TRP A 115 -2.97 6.00 -2.79
C TRP A 115 -3.72 5.82 -4.10
N HIS A 116 -3.18 5.01 -5.01
CA HIS A 116 -3.84 4.61 -6.25
C HIS A 116 -4.04 3.10 -6.26
N PHE A 117 -5.30 2.66 -6.29
CA PHE A 117 -5.67 1.26 -6.40
C PHE A 117 -6.18 0.97 -7.80
N ILE A 118 -5.65 -0.08 -8.43
CA ILE A 118 -5.91 -0.39 -9.84
C ILE A 118 -6.21 -1.88 -10.03
N GLY A 119 -7.37 -2.19 -10.61
CA GLY A 119 -7.64 -3.52 -11.18
C GLY A 119 -7.80 -4.66 -10.18
N LEU A 120 -8.11 -4.37 -8.91
CA LEU A 120 -8.35 -5.40 -7.90
C LEU A 120 -9.81 -5.87 -7.91
N GLN A 121 -10.04 -7.17 -7.73
CA GLN A 121 -11.36 -7.70 -7.42
C GLN A 121 -11.45 -7.97 -5.92
N ILE A 122 -12.44 -7.41 -5.26
CA ILE A 122 -12.64 -7.52 -3.81
C ILE A 122 -14.02 -8.15 -3.60
N LYS A 123 -14.08 -9.19 -2.77
CA LYS A 123 -15.31 -9.94 -2.52
C LYS A 123 -15.41 -10.34 -1.06
N GLY A 124 -16.64 -10.44 -0.56
CA GLY A 124 -16.95 -11.23 0.64
C GLY A 124 -16.53 -10.60 1.97
N ALA A 125 -16.20 -9.31 1.99
CA ALA A 125 -15.92 -8.63 3.26
C ALA A 125 -17.13 -8.70 4.21
N GLY A 126 -16.85 -8.76 5.52
CA GLY A 126 -17.90 -8.83 6.54
C GLY A 126 -18.78 -7.57 6.63
N ASP A 127 -18.36 -6.49 5.97
CA ASP A 127 -19.05 -5.22 5.79
C ASP A 127 -18.58 -4.59 4.44
N ASN A 128 -18.19 -3.31 4.34
CA ASN A 128 -17.70 -2.75 3.09
C ASN A 128 -16.42 -3.45 2.58
N GLY A 129 -16.37 -3.75 1.27
CA GLY A 129 -15.16 -4.26 0.60
C GLY A 129 -13.97 -3.31 0.73
N MET A 130 -14.21 -2.01 0.64
CA MET A 130 -13.24 -0.97 1.00
C MET A 130 -13.94 0.20 1.68
N GLU A 131 -13.31 0.71 2.73
CA GLU A 131 -13.66 1.94 3.43
C GLU A 131 -12.49 2.92 3.30
N ILE A 132 -12.77 4.15 2.87
CA ILE A 132 -11.83 5.27 2.96
C ILE A 132 -12.24 6.10 4.18
N ASN A 133 -11.40 6.10 5.21
CA ASN A 133 -11.68 6.75 6.48
C ASN A 133 -10.50 7.63 6.89
N PHE A 134 -10.68 8.94 6.93
CA PHE A 134 -9.63 9.96 7.12
C PHE A 134 -8.67 10.18 5.94
N GLY A 135 -8.62 9.27 4.96
CA GLY A 135 -7.82 9.43 3.74
C GLY A 135 -8.41 10.44 2.74
N SER A 136 -7.55 11.14 2.00
CA SER A 136 -7.88 12.14 0.98
C SER A 136 -6.99 11.96 -0.27
N ASN A 137 -7.46 12.43 -1.43
CA ASN A 137 -6.73 12.39 -2.69
C ASN A 137 -6.30 10.97 -3.12
N ASN A 138 -7.15 9.99 -2.82
CA ASN A 138 -6.97 8.60 -3.25
C ASN A 138 -7.70 8.35 -4.56
N ILE A 139 -7.15 7.48 -5.41
CA ILE A 139 -7.71 7.11 -6.70
C ILE A 139 -8.04 5.62 -6.66
N ILE A 140 -9.30 5.27 -6.92
CA ILE A 140 -9.75 3.88 -7.05
C ILE A 140 -10.17 3.69 -8.50
N GLU A 141 -9.41 2.90 -9.26
CA GLU A 141 -9.55 2.77 -10.70
C GLU A 141 -9.73 1.30 -11.08
N ARG A 142 -10.74 0.98 -11.89
CA ARG A 142 -10.97 -0.38 -12.42
C ARG A 142 -11.05 -1.50 -11.36
N CYS A 143 -11.32 -1.15 -10.11
CA CYS A 143 -11.58 -2.13 -9.05
C CYS A 143 -13.05 -2.60 -9.09
N GLN A 144 -13.28 -3.83 -8.62
CA GLN A 144 -14.61 -4.42 -8.44
C GLN A 144 -14.83 -4.72 -6.96
N PHE A 145 -16.04 -4.45 -6.45
CA PHE A 145 -16.44 -4.59 -5.05
C PHE A 145 -17.75 -5.35 -4.93
#